data_AF-A0A7R8WAI3-F1
#
_entry.id   AF-A0A7R8WAI3-F1
#
_cell.length_a   1.000
_cell.length_b   1.000
_cell.length_c   1.000
_cell.angle_alpha   90.00
_cell.angle_beta   90.00
_cell.angle_gamma   90.00
#
_symmetry.space_group_name_H-M   'P 1'
#
loop_
_entity.id
_entity.type
_entity.pdbx_description
1 polymer ?
#
loop_
_entity_poly.entity_id
_entity_poly.type
_entity_poly.pdbx_seq_one_letter_code
_entity_poly.pdbx_strand_id
1 'polypeptide(L)'
;MRHCSLLAGSCMRRSIGGVCACMRNNLSSISVFGSTTTPPADPPPLTPKGLYKHLLRQIKKLPEAAQPYYKNHVRQGFLQHSDETDPERVAEIVSQAIKNGEWVVQKNS
;
A
#
# COMPACT_ATOMS: atom_id res chain seq x y z
N MET A 1 -18.46 19.53 43.59
CA MET A 1 -17.07 19.92 43.22
C MET A 1 -16.23 18.66 43.18
N ARG A 2 -15.49 18.48 42.07
CA ARG A 2 -14.19 17.78 41.92
C ARG A 2 -14.18 16.27 42.22
N HIS A 3 -14.19 15.42 41.19
CA HIS A 3 -13.01 14.93 40.44
C HIS A 3 -11.99 14.17 41.27
N CYS A 4 -11.77 12.90 40.88
CA CYS A 4 -10.49 12.19 40.69
C CYS A 4 -10.77 10.68 40.84
N SER A 5 -10.12 9.75 40.15
CA SER A 5 -9.26 9.72 38.96
C SER A 5 -8.95 8.24 38.73
N LEU A 6 -8.52 7.92 37.52
CA LEU A 6 -7.93 6.67 37.05
C LEU A 6 -7.35 5.75 38.13
N LEU A 7 -7.55 4.44 37.99
CA LEU A 7 -6.49 3.43 38.10
C LEU A 7 -6.98 2.08 37.52
N ALA A 8 -6.06 1.42 36.80
CA ALA A 8 -6.09 0.03 36.33
C ALA A 8 -7.15 -0.31 35.24
N GLY A 9 -6.80 -0.59 33.99
CA GLY A 9 -5.73 -1.50 33.58
C GLY A 9 -6.12 -2.94 33.88
N SER A 10 -6.79 -3.61 32.94
CA SER A 10 -6.95 -5.07 32.96
C SER A 10 -7.07 -5.63 31.56
N CYS A 11 -5.89 -5.74 30.94
CA CYS A 11 -5.60 -6.64 29.85
C CYS A 11 -5.75 -8.08 30.37
N MET A 12 -6.93 -8.68 30.23
CA MET A 12 -7.13 -10.11 30.54
C MET A 12 -6.58 -10.98 29.42
N ARG A 13 -5.25 -11.07 29.36
CA ARG A 13 -4.53 -12.19 28.73
C ARG A 13 -4.68 -13.40 29.65
N ARG A 14 -5.37 -14.44 29.18
CA ARG A 14 -5.25 -15.79 29.75
C ARG A 14 -3.84 -16.30 29.47
N SER A 15 -3.16 -16.61 30.55
CA SER A 15 -1.84 -17.23 30.58
C SER A 15 -2.04 -18.71 30.87
N ILE A 16 -1.58 -19.59 29.98
CA ILE A 16 -1.03 -20.90 30.36
C ILE A 16 0.11 -21.18 29.37
N GLY A 17 1.34 -21.09 29.87
CA GLY A 17 2.57 -21.37 29.13
C GLY A 17 3.66 -20.38 29.52
N GLY A 18 4.52 -20.79 30.46
CA GLY A 18 5.68 -20.01 30.95
C GLY A 18 6.58 -19.50 29.82
N VAL A 19 7.43 -18.50 30.03
CA VAL A 19 8.29 -18.24 31.19
C VAL A 19 8.56 -16.73 31.22
N CYS A 20 8.67 -16.17 32.42
CA CYS A 20 9.19 -14.81 32.61
C CYS A 20 10.72 -14.88 32.61
N ALA A 21 11.39 -14.07 31.78
CA ALA A 21 12.80 -13.75 31.97
C ALA A 21 13.09 -12.35 31.42
N CYS A 22 13.17 -11.40 32.35
CA CYS A 22 13.85 -10.13 32.15
C CYS A 22 15.28 -10.38 31.67
N MET A 23 15.70 -9.76 30.56
CA MET A 23 17.03 -9.17 30.43
C MET A 23 17.08 -8.30 29.18
N ARG A 24 17.27 -7.00 29.43
CA ARG A 24 17.92 -6.09 28.48
C ARG A 24 19.29 -6.68 28.18
N ASN A 25 19.63 -6.86 26.91
CA ASN A 25 21.03 -6.79 26.51
C ASN A 25 21.20 -6.07 25.18
N ASN A 26 22.11 -5.12 25.30
CA ASN A 26 22.75 -4.28 24.31
C ASN A 26 23.17 -5.06 23.05
N LEU A 27 22.70 -4.61 21.89
CA LEU A 27 23.30 -4.95 20.60
C LEU A 27 23.67 -3.64 19.89
N SER A 28 24.74 -3.01 20.37
CA SER A 28 25.55 -2.15 19.52
C SER A 28 26.30 -3.02 18.49
N SER A 29 26.36 -2.51 17.27
CA SER A 29 27.22 -2.97 16.17
C SER A 29 26.81 -4.27 15.46
N ILE A 30 25.96 -4.13 14.43
CA ILE A 30 26.12 -4.92 13.21
C ILE A 30 26.13 -3.97 12.01
N SER A 31 27.34 -3.81 11.49
CA SER A 31 27.74 -3.67 10.09
C SER A 31 26.63 -3.61 9.03
N VAL A 32 26.69 -2.52 8.26
CA VAL A 32 26.76 -2.52 6.79
C VAL A 32 26.11 -3.73 6.13
N PHE A 33 24.82 -3.62 5.77
CA PHE A 33 24.24 -4.40 4.69
C PHE A 33 23.43 -3.45 3.83
N GLY A 34 23.74 -3.50 2.53
CA GLY A 34 23.39 -2.48 1.56
C GLY A 34 21.91 -2.12 1.54
N SER A 35 21.64 -0.93 1.02
CA SER A 35 20.34 -0.57 0.50
C SER A 35 19.87 -1.68 -0.44
N THR A 36 19.12 -2.64 0.12
CA THR A 36 18.18 -3.42 -0.64
C THR A 36 17.17 -2.42 -1.15
N THR A 37 17.49 -1.80 -2.28
CA THR A 37 16.51 -1.63 -3.35
C THR A 37 16.08 -3.05 -3.70
N THR A 38 15.25 -3.62 -2.83
CA THR A 38 14.43 -4.76 -3.15
C THR A 38 13.57 -4.23 -4.29
N PRO A 39 13.70 -4.76 -5.52
CA PRO A 39 12.65 -4.54 -6.51
C PRO A 39 11.35 -4.95 -5.82
N PRO A 40 10.30 -4.11 -5.83
CA PRO A 40 9.05 -4.42 -5.15
C PRO A 40 8.61 -5.83 -5.58
N ALA A 41 8.37 -6.70 -4.59
CA ALA A 41 8.17 -8.14 -4.74
C ALA A 41 6.90 -8.55 -5.51
N ASP A 42 6.24 -7.61 -6.15
CA ASP A 42 5.16 -7.86 -7.09
C ASP A 42 5.59 -7.33 -8.45
N PRO A 43 5.77 -8.18 -9.49
CA PRO A 43 5.85 -7.66 -10.84
C PRO A 43 4.60 -6.81 -11.08
N PRO A 44 4.73 -5.59 -11.62
CA PRO A 44 3.57 -4.75 -11.92
C PRO A 44 2.59 -5.60 -12.72
N PRO A 45 1.27 -5.51 -12.48
CA PRO A 45 0.31 -6.41 -13.10
C PRO A 45 0.51 -6.43 -14.62
N LEU A 46 1.18 -7.48 -15.10
CA LEU A 46 1.70 -7.55 -16.48
C LEU A 46 0.56 -7.67 -17.50
N THR A 47 -0.63 -8.02 -17.02
CA THR A 47 -1.83 -8.11 -17.85
C THR A 47 -2.66 -6.82 -17.74
N PRO A 48 -3.18 -6.27 -18.86
CA PRO A 48 -4.06 -5.10 -18.84
C PRO A 48 -5.25 -5.25 -17.87
N LYS A 49 -5.81 -6.47 -17.80
CA LYS A 49 -6.89 -6.81 -16.86
C LYS A 49 -6.47 -6.75 -15.39
N GLY A 50 -5.23 -7.14 -15.10
CA GLY A 50 -4.63 -7.03 -13.77
C GLY A 50 -4.46 -5.57 -13.35
N LEU A 51 -3.93 -4.74 -14.26
CA LEU A 51 -3.75 -3.31 -14.05
C LEU A 51 -5.10 -2.62 -13.78
N TYR A 52 -6.11 -2.90 -14.60
CA TYR A 52 -7.45 -2.35 -14.42
C TYR A 52 -8.02 -2.65 -13.02
N LYS A 53 -7.91 -3.89 -12.57
CA LYS A 53 -8.34 -4.29 -11.21
C LYS A 53 -7.52 -3.57 -10.12
N HIS A 54 -6.22 -3.42 -10.31
CA HIS A 54 -5.36 -2.72 -9.37
C HIS A 54 -5.78 -1.26 -9.18
N LEU A 55 -5.97 -0.53 -10.30
CA LEU A 55 -6.41 0.87 -10.28
C LEU A 55 -7.79 1.03 -9.62
N LEU A 56 -8.73 0.11 -9.87
CA LEU A 56 -10.04 0.14 -9.19
C LEU A 56 -9.93 -0.06 -7.68
N ARG A 57 -8.97 -0.84 -7.19
CA ARG A 57 -8.72 -0.98 -5.74
C ARG A 57 -8.15 0.30 -5.15
N GLN A 58 -7.28 1.00 -5.88
CA GLN A 58 -6.77 2.31 -5.46
C GLN A 58 -7.90 3.35 -5.41
N ILE A 59 -8.79 3.40 -6.41
CA ILE A 59 -9.93 4.33 -6.43
C ILE A 59 -10.84 4.14 -5.22
N LYS A 60 -11.01 2.91 -4.71
CA LYS A 60 -11.81 2.66 -3.50
C LYS A 60 -11.24 3.30 -2.24
N LYS A 61 -9.94 3.64 -2.22
CA LYS A 61 -9.31 4.35 -1.10
C LYS A 61 -9.61 5.85 -1.10
N LEU A 62 -10.08 6.39 -2.22
CA LEU A 62 -10.43 7.80 -2.33
C LEU A 62 -11.80 8.12 -1.72
N PRO A 63 -12.03 9.38 -1.31
CA PRO A 63 -13.35 9.84 -0.90
C PRO A 63 -14.40 9.62 -2.00
N GLU A 64 -15.61 9.25 -1.60
CA GLU A 64 -16.67 8.77 -2.49
C GLU A 64 -17.02 9.76 -3.61
N ALA A 65 -16.98 11.06 -3.32
CA ALA A 65 -17.21 12.13 -4.29
C ALA A 65 -16.22 12.14 -5.48
N ALA A 66 -14.97 11.74 -5.25
CA ALA A 66 -13.92 11.75 -6.28
C ALA A 66 -13.86 10.44 -7.09
N GLN A 67 -14.39 9.33 -6.55
CA GLN A 67 -14.35 8.02 -7.19
C GLN A 67 -14.92 7.96 -8.62
N PRO A 68 -16.09 8.54 -8.95
CA PRO A 68 -16.66 8.43 -10.30
C PRO A 68 -15.76 9.10 -11.36
N TYR A 69 -15.13 10.22 -11.01
CA TYR A 69 -14.19 10.92 -11.90
C TYR A 69 -13.01 10.00 -12.28
N TYR A 70 -12.33 9.43 -11.28
CA TYR A 70 -11.19 8.55 -11.53
C TYR A 70 -11.57 7.22 -12.19
N LYS A 71 -12.75 6.66 -11.89
CA LYS A 71 -13.27 5.48 -12.62
C LYS A 71 -13.39 5.75 -14.11
N ASN A 72 -13.91 6.92 -14.48
CA ASN A 72 -14.05 7.30 -15.88
C ASN A 72 -12.68 7.58 -16.51
N HIS A 73 -11.78 8.25 -15.81
CA HIS A 73 -10.41 8.49 -16.28
C HIS A 73 -9.67 7.18 -16.59
N VAL A 74 -9.76 6.18 -15.70
CA VAL A 74 -9.16 4.86 -15.95
C VAL A 74 -9.79 4.19 -17.16
N ARG A 75 -11.13 4.25 -17.33
CA ARG A 75 -11.77 3.69 -18.54
C ARG A 75 -11.26 4.36 -19.82
N GLN A 76 -11.18 5.68 -19.84
CA GLN A 76 -10.71 6.43 -21.00
C GLN A 76 -9.26 6.09 -21.36
N GLY A 77 -8.37 5.99 -20.36
CA GLY A 77 -6.98 5.60 -20.61
C GLY A 77 -6.85 4.21 -21.26
N PHE A 78 -7.69 3.25 -20.87
CA PHE A 78 -7.68 1.92 -21.51
C PHE A 78 -8.27 1.94 -22.93
N LEU A 79 -9.24 2.80 -23.21
CA LEU A 79 -9.79 2.97 -24.56
C LEU A 79 -8.77 3.64 -25.50
N GLN A 80 -8.03 4.62 -25.01
CA GLN A 80 -7.03 5.34 -25.80
C GLN A 80 -5.85 4.44 -26.24
N HIS A 81 -5.55 3.40 -25.47
CA HIS A 81 -4.44 2.48 -25.72
C HIS A 81 -4.91 1.07 -26.10
N SER A 82 -6.14 0.92 -26.60
CA SER A 82 -6.68 -0.40 -26.98
C SER A 82 -5.95 -1.04 -28.15
N ASP A 83 -5.42 -0.20 -29.05
CA ASP A 83 -4.82 -0.60 -30.32
C ASP A 83 -3.28 -0.72 -30.22
N GLU A 84 -2.72 -0.46 -29.04
CA GLU A 84 -1.28 -0.57 -28.77
C GLU A 84 -0.87 -2.03 -28.66
N THR A 85 -0.10 -2.52 -29.63
CA THR A 85 0.39 -3.91 -29.67
C THR A 85 1.85 -4.07 -29.25
N ASP A 86 2.60 -2.97 -29.17
CA ASP A 86 4.02 -3.00 -28.83
C ASP A 86 4.22 -3.26 -27.33
N PRO A 87 4.89 -4.37 -26.93
CA PRO A 87 5.05 -4.72 -25.52
C PRO A 87 5.88 -3.71 -24.74
N GLU A 88 6.85 -3.04 -25.36
CA GLU A 88 7.66 -2.01 -24.69
C GLU A 88 6.79 -0.80 -24.35
N ARG A 89 6.03 -0.30 -25.33
CA ARG A 89 5.07 0.79 -25.12
C ARG A 89 4.02 0.45 -24.06
N VAL A 90 3.46 -0.76 -24.09
CA VAL A 90 2.49 -1.22 -23.09
C VAL A 90 3.11 -1.24 -21.69
N ALA A 91 4.36 -1.69 -21.55
CA ALA A 91 5.05 -1.70 -20.26
C ALA A 91 5.26 -0.29 -19.69
N GLU A 92 5.59 0.69 -20.54
CA GLU A 92 5.68 2.10 -20.13
C GLU A 92 4.34 2.64 -19.65
N ILE A 93 3.26 2.40 -20.41
CA ILE A 93 1.90 2.83 -20.06
C ILE A 93 1.49 2.23 -18.72
N VAL A 94 1.76 0.94 -18.50
CA VAL A 94 1.47 0.26 -17.23
C VAL A 94 2.24 0.90 -16.08
N SER A 95 3.55 1.12 -16.24
CA SER A 95 4.41 1.76 -15.23
C SER A 95 3.92 3.17 -14.88
N GLN A 96 3.57 3.97 -15.89
CA GLN A 96 3.05 5.32 -15.68
C GLN A 96 1.68 5.31 -15.00
N ALA A 97 0.80 4.39 -15.37
CA ALA A 97 -0.53 4.27 -14.76
C ALA A 97 -0.44 3.96 -13.25
N ILE A 98 0.49 3.10 -12.84
CA ILE A 98 0.74 2.78 -11.43
C ILE A 98 1.20 4.02 -10.66
N LYS A 99 2.21 4.73 -11.17
CA LYS A 99 2.72 5.97 -10.57
C LYS A 99 1.63 7.03 -10.43
N ASN A 100 0.81 7.20 -11.47
CA ASN A 100 -0.31 8.14 -11.44
C ASN A 100 -1.33 7.76 -10.36
N GLY A 101 -1.68 6.49 -10.25
CA GLY A 101 -2.63 6.00 -9.25
C GLY A 101 -2.12 6.18 -7.81
N GLU A 102 -0.85 5.90 -7.57
CA GLU A 102 -0.19 6.13 -6.27
C GLU A 102 -0.18 7.62 -5.88
N TRP A 103 0.20 8.50 -6.81
CA TRP A 103 0.19 9.95 -6.59
C TRP A 103 -1.23 10.48 -6.30
N VAL A 104 -2.25 9.98 -7.02
CA VAL A 104 -3.65 10.36 -6.79
C VAL A 104 -4.13 9.96 -5.40
N VAL A 105 -3.77 8.76 -4.92
CA VAL A 105 -4.10 8.33 -3.57
C VAL A 105 -3.37 9.21 -2.55
N GLN A 106 -2.06 9.44 -2.71
CA GLN A 106 -1.29 10.30 -1.81
C GLN A 106 -1.83 11.73 -1.73
N LYS A 107 -2.29 12.29 -2.85
CA LYS A 107 -2.85 13.66 -2.89
C LYS A 107 -4.19 13.81 -2.21
N ASN A 108 -5.02 12.75 -2.24
CA ASN A 108 -6.39 12.77 -1.73
C ASN A 108 -6.56 11.97 -0.42
N SER A 109 -5.45 11.49 0.18
CA SER A 109 -5.40 10.88 1.51
C SER A 109 -5.07 11.92 2.55
#